data_AF-A0A9W7EKQ5-F1
#
_entry.id   AF-A0A9W7EKQ5-F1
#
_cell.length_a   1.000
_cell.length_b   1.000
_cell.length_c   1.000
_cell.angle_alpha   90.00
_cell.angle_beta   90.00
_cell.angle_gamma   90.00
#
_symmetry.space_group_name_H-M   'P 1'
#
loop_
_entity.id
_entity.type
_entity.pdbx_description
1 polymer ?
#
loop_
_entity_poly.entity_id
_entity_poly.type
_entity_poly.pdbx_seq_one_letter_code
_entity_poly.pdbx_strand_id
1 'polypeptide(L)'
;QCYEEKVLYRLLSGLHSSTSISIAKNFYPPSKKKNRTTYEPNPTLFVETFNHHPDYLRNVHFSYVVLLRALRRGGKFLKEYHYVTGNSTDDFKTQALMNRLADSAILDDCASVFDAFDETLMFSDDIQGHALKKNFKGVFHNVSKIVDCVQCQQCRLHAKLSLLGYGAALKMLFLPEEKYEEAISRNEVVAFIGVLAKVRTRMR
;
A
#
# COMPACT_ATOMS: atom_id res chain seq x y z
N GLN A 1 10.53 -16.08 -16.66
CA GLN A 1 10.20 -15.33 -15.43
C GLN A 1 8.68 -15.31 -15.29
N CYS A 2 8.14 -15.88 -14.22
CA CYS A 2 6.69 -16.02 -14.02
C CYS A 2 6.03 -14.64 -13.82
N TYR A 3 4.78 -14.49 -14.24
CA TYR A 3 4.03 -13.22 -14.22
C TYR A 3 3.92 -12.64 -12.79
N GLU A 4 3.83 -13.54 -11.83
CA GLU A 4 3.64 -13.29 -10.41
C GLU A 4 4.87 -12.66 -9.75
N GLU A 5 6.06 -13.12 -10.15
CA GLU A 5 7.33 -12.55 -9.74
C GLU A 5 7.45 -11.09 -10.22
N LYS A 6 6.96 -10.81 -11.44
CA LYS A 6 6.92 -9.44 -11.98
C LYS A 6 6.01 -8.54 -11.16
N VAL A 7 4.86 -9.04 -10.72
CA VAL A 7 3.89 -8.25 -9.94
C VAL A 7 4.44 -7.93 -8.56
N LEU A 8 5.00 -8.94 -7.89
CA LEU A 8 5.67 -8.74 -6.61
C LEU A 8 6.83 -7.76 -6.72
N TYR A 9 7.65 -7.92 -7.76
CA TYR A 9 8.74 -6.99 -8.05
C TYR A 9 8.22 -5.56 -8.23
N ARG A 10 7.16 -5.35 -9.02
CA ARG A 10 6.57 -4.02 -9.23
C ARG A 10 6.00 -3.43 -7.94
N LEU A 11 5.36 -4.23 -7.09
CA LEU A 11 4.87 -3.76 -5.78
C LEU A 11 6.01 -3.31 -4.86
N LEU A 12 7.07 -4.12 -4.76
CA LEU A 12 8.24 -3.79 -3.94
C LEU A 12 9.02 -2.61 -4.51
N SER A 13 9.16 -2.53 -5.83
CA SER A 13 9.75 -1.38 -6.54
C SER A 13 8.93 -0.11 -6.31
N GLY A 14 7.60 -0.19 -6.39
CA GLY A 14 6.70 0.92 -6.09
C GLY A 14 6.78 1.37 -4.63
N LEU A 15 6.90 0.44 -3.68
CA LEU A 15 7.13 0.75 -2.27
C LEU A 15 8.46 1.48 -2.04
N HIS A 16 9.54 0.96 -2.63
CA HIS A 16 10.86 1.60 -2.55
C HIS A 16 10.79 3.01 -3.15
N SER A 17 10.27 3.14 -4.36
CA SER A 17 10.12 4.41 -5.07
C SER A 17 9.27 5.41 -4.27
N SER A 18 8.15 4.98 -3.71
CA SER A 18 7.30 5.80 -2.82
C SER A 18 8.08 6.31 -1.58
N THR A 19 9.00 5.50 -1.04
CA THR A 19 9.86 5.91 0.07
C THR A 19 10.89 6.94 -0.38
N SER A 20 11.54 6.74 -1.53
CA SER A 20 12.49 7.69 -2.10
C SER A 20 11.83 9.04 -2.41
N ILE A 21 10.61 9.04 -2.95
CA ILE A 21 9.79 10.25 -3.15
C ILE A 21 9.54 10.94 -1.80
N SER A 22 9.24 10.17 -0.74
CA SER A 22 9.04 10.73 0.60
C SER A 22 10.26 11.46 1.12
N ILE A 23 11.44 10.86 0.94
CA ILE A 23 12.71 11.42 1.38
C ILE A 23 13.01 12.69 0.58
N ALA A 24 12.87 12.66 -0.74
CA ALA A 24 13.09 13.85 -1.58
C ALA A 24 12.13 15.00 -1.22
N LYS A 25 10.87 14.70 -0.90
CA LYS A 25 9.87 15.71 -0.49
C LYS A 25 10.14 16.32 0.89
N ASN A 26 10.79 15.58 1.80
CA ASN A 26 11.04 16.00 3.18
C ASN A 26 12.55 15.98 3.49
N PHE A 27 13.37 16.41 2.55
CA PHE A 27 14.81 16.19 2.59
C PHE A 27 15.51 17.11 3.59
N TYR A 28 15.14 18.38 3.59
CA TYR A 28 15.77 19.38 4.43
C TYR A 28 15.02 19.54 5.75
N PRO A 29 15.66 19.28 6.90
CA PRO A 29 15.00 19.44 8.19
C PRO A 29 14.83 20.93 8.57
N PRO A 30 13.87 21.23 9.45
CA PRO A 30 13.73 22.54 10.08
C PRO A 30 15.06 23.02 10.67
N SER A 31 15.39 24.29 10.47
CA SER A 31 16.65 24.88 10.92
C SER A 31 16.50 26.38 11.15
N LYS A 32 16.67 26.81 12.41
CA LYS A 32 16.68 28.23 12.79
C LYS A 32 17.76 29.02 12.05
N LYS A 33 18.94 28.43 11.81
CA LYS A 33 20.05 29.07 11.08
C LYS A 33 19.72 29.38 9.62
N LYS A 34 18.83 28.59 9.01
CA LYS A 34 18.39 28.74 7.61
C LYS A 34 16.98 29.31 7.49
N ASN A 35 16.40 29.83 8.59
CA ASN A 35 15.01 30.30 8.67
C ASN A 35 13.96 29.27 8.18
N ARG A 36 14.23 27.97 8.36
CA ARG A 36 13.30 26.89 7.99
C ARG A 36 12.51 26.42 9.20
N THR A 37 11.19 26.55 9.14
CA THR A 37 10.27 26.11 10.20
C THR A 37 9.75 24.70 9.98
N THR A 38 9.69 24.24 8.73
CA THR A 38 9.19 22.93 8.32
C THR A 38 10.23 22.16 7.51
N TYR A 39 9.92 20.90 7.19
CA TYR A 39 10.70 20.15 6.21
C TYR A 39 10.50 20.75 4.82
N GLU A 40 11.57 20.80 4.02
CA GLU A 40 11.56 21.32 2.66
C GLU A 40 12.02 20.27 1.63
N PRO A 41 11.50 20.31 0.40
CA PRO A 41 11.84 19.36 -0.65
C PRO A 41 13.23 19.63 -1.26
N ASN A 42 13.82 18.58 -1.82
CA ASN A 42 15.01 18.64 -2.67
C ASN A 42 14.66 18.13 -4.09
N PRO A 43 14.30 19.03 -5.03
CA PRO A 43 13.94 18.66 -6.40
C PRO A 43 15.10 18.01 -7.16
N THR A 44 16.34 18.42 -6.92
CA THR A 44 17.53 17.87 -7.57
C THR A 44 17.65 16.38 -7.26
N LEU A 45 17.52 15.99 -5.98
CA LEU A 45 17.53 14.58 -5.59
C LEU A 45 16.41 13.78 -6.28
N PHE A 46 15.21 14.35 -6.39
CA PHE A 46 14.10 13.69 -7.09
C PHE A 46 14.44 13.46 -8.57
N VAL A 47 14.93 14.48 -9.26
CA VAL A 47 15.30 14.39 -10.68
C VAL A 47 16.42 13.38 -10.88
N GLU A 48 17.50 13.45 -10.10
CA GLU A 48 18.61 12.50 -10.18
C GLU A 48 18.15 11.05 -9.94
N THR A 49 17.19 10.83 -9.04
CA THR A 49 16.66 9.50 -8.72
C THR A 49 15.77 8.93 -9.83
N PHE A 50 14.92 9.76 -10.46
CA PHE A 50 13.83 9.27 -11.32
C PHE A 50 13.95 9.62 -12.81
N ASN A 51 14.81 10.57 -13.21
CA ASN A 51 14.90 11.05 -14.60
C ASN A 51 15.28 9.93 -15.58
N HIS A 52 16.21 9.05 -15.18
CA HIS A 52 16.64 7.91 -15.99
C HIS A 52 15.88 6.61 -15.70
N HIS A 53 14.92 6.65 -14.77
CA HIS A 53 14.17 5.49 -14.29
C HIS A 53 12.66 5.77 -14.24
N PRO A 54 12.01 6.04 -15.38
CA PRO A 54 10.57 6.32 -15.42
C PRO A 54 9.72 5.11 -15.02
N ASP A 55 10.27 3.91 -15.12
CA ASP A 55 9.65 2.66 -14.67
C ASP A 55 9.38 2.64 -13.15
N TYR A 56 10.22 3.28 -12.35
CA TYR A 56 10.01 3.41 -10.90
C TYR A 56 8.75 4.20 -10.56
N LEU A 57 8.50 5.31 -11.28
CA LEU A 57 7.26 6.08 -11.14
C LEU A 57 6.05 5.27 -11.60
N ARG A 58 6.16 4.55 -12.72
CA ARG A 58 5.10 3.64 -13.20
C ARG A 58 4.80 2.55 -12.17
N ASN A 59 5.79 2.07 -11.43
CA ASN A 59 5.60 1.09 -10.36
C ASN A 59 4.89 1.68 -9.13
N VAL A 60 5.08 2.97 -8.83
CA VAL A 60 4.27 3.65 -7.79
C VAL A 60 2.80 3.72 -8.21
N HIS A 61 2.51 4.09 -9.46
CA HIS A 61 1.15 4.08 -10.00
C HIS A 61 0.54 2.69 -9.98
N PHE A 62 1.30 1.68 -10.41
CA PHE A 62 0.89 0.27 -10.35
C PHE A 62 0.51 -0.14 -8.92
N SER A 63 1.36 0.15 -7.94
CA SER A 63 1.06 -0.13 -6.53
C SER A 63 -0.21 0.56 -6.05
N TYR A 64 -0.46 1.80 -6.47
CA TYR A 64 -1.68 2.51 -6.12
C TYR A 64 -2.93 1.86 -6.70
N VAL A 65 -2.88 1.44 -7.96
CA VAL A 65 -3.98 0.72 -8.62
C VAL A 65 -4.28 -0.59 -7.89
N VAL A 66 -3.25 -1.35 -7.51
CA VAL A 66 -3.44 -2.59 -6.73
C VAL A 66 -4.10 -2.32 -5.38
N LEU A 67 -3.70 -1.25 -4.68
CA LEU A 67 -4.31 -0.86 -3.41
C LEU A 67 -5.78 -0.41 -3.58
N LEU A 68 -6.10 0.32 -4.65
CA LEU A 68 -7.48 0.70 -4.97
C LEU A 68 -8.34 -0.51 -5.35
N ARG A 69 -7.79 -1.47 -6.08
CA ARG A 69 -8.50 -2.73 -6.39
C ARG A 69 -8.80 -3.51 -5.11
N ALA A 70 -7.83 -3.61 -4.20
CA ALA A 70 -8.03 -4.23 -2.91
C ALA A 70 -9.09 -3.50 -2.07
N LEU A 71 -9.13 -2.17 -2.13
CA LEU A 71 -10.17 -1.37 -1.48
C LEU A 71 -11.57 -1.68 -2.04
N ARG A 72 -11.69 -1.76 -3.37
CA ARG A 72 -12.96 -2.11 -4.04
C ARG A 72 -13.43 -3.52 -3.66
N ARG A 73 -12.54 -4.51 -3.75
CA ARG A 73 -12.87 -5.91 -3.42
C ARG A 73 -13.16 -6.11 -1.94
N GLY A 74 -12.37 -5.50 -1.05
CA GLY A 74 -12.59 -5.55 0.40
C GLY A 74 -13.65 -4.56 0.91
N GLY A 75 -14.36 -3.85 0.01
CA GLY A 75 -15.21 -2.72 0.37
C GLY A 75 -16.33 -3.09 1.33
N LYS A 76 -17.02 -4.22 1.10
CA LYS A 76 -18.07 -4.71 2.01
C LYS A 76 -17.52 -5.01 3.41
N PHE A 77 -16.43 -5.77 3.49
CA PHE A 77 -15.76 -6.09 4.75
C PHE A 77 -15.33 -4.84 5.52
N LEU A 78 -14.74 -3.85 4.84
CA LEU A 78 -14.31 -2.60 5.49
C LEU A 78 -15.50 -1.77 6.00
N LYS A 79 -16.68 -1.88 5.37
CA LYS A 79 -17.92 -1.22 5.83
C LYS A 79 -18.55 -1.93 7.03
N GLU A 80 -18.37 -3.23 7.15
CA GLU A 80 -18.91 -4.03 8.27
C GLU A 80 -17.92 -4.14 9.43
N TYR A 81 -16.65 -3.78 9.22
CA TYR A 81 -15.59 -3.85 10.23
C TYR A 81 -15.86 -2.96 11.46
N HIS A 82 -15.65 -3.51 12.66
CA HIS A 82 -15.85 -2.82 13.92
C HIS A 82 -14.63 -1.95 14.33
N TYR A 83 -14.73 -0.64 14.11
CA TYR A 83 -13.69 0.34 14.48
C TYR A 83 -13.80 0.82 15.93
N VAL A 84 -13.55 -0.06 16.92
CA VAL A 84 -13.67 0.30 18.35
C VAL A 84 -12.36 0.86 18.93
N THR A 85 -12.38 2.10 19.40
CA THR A 85 -11.24 2.76 20.09
C THR A 85 -11.51 3.07 21.55
N GLY A 86 -12.77 2.94 22.00
CA GLY A 86 -13.22 3.36 23.33
C GLY A 86 -13.78 4.78 23.36
N ASN A 87 -13.71 5.52 22.25
CA ASN A 87 -14.38 6.80 22.06
C ASN A 87 -15.50 6.66 21.03
N SER A 88 -16.75 6.64 21.49
CA SER A 88 -17.94 6.45 20.64
C SER A 88 -18.06 7.49 19.53
N THR A 89 -17.60 8.73 19.76
CA THR A 89 -17.67 9.80 18.76
C THR A 89 -16.70 9.54 17.61
N ASP A 90 -15.48 9.11 17.92
CA ASP A 90 -14.46 8.83 16.91
C ASP A 90 -14.75 7.52 16.18
N ASP A 91 -15.29 6.52 16.89
CA ASP A 91 -15.71 5.25 16.31
C ASP A 91 -16.82 5.46 15.27
N PHE A 92 -17.86 6.25 15.61
CA PHE A 92 -18.93 6.61 14.67
C PHE A 92 -18.41 7.38 13.45
N LYS A 93 -17.54 8.39 13.68
CA LYS A 93 -16.93 9.16 12.60
C LYS A 93 -16.08 8.28 11.68
N THR A 94 -15.30 7.36 12.25
CA THR A 94 -14.45 6.43 11.50
C THR A 94 -15.31 5.52 10.63
N GLN A 95 -16.39 4.95 11.17
CA GLN A 95 -17.33 4.13 10.40
C GLN A 95 -17.92 4.91 9.21
N ALA A 96 -18.39 6.14 9.44
CA ALA A 96 -18.97 6.96 8.39
C ALA A 96 -17.94 7.33 7.30
N LEU A 97 -16.70 7.62 7.67
CA LEU A 97 -15.63 7.92 6.71
C LEU A 97 -15.22 6.66 5.91
N MET A 98 -15.19 5.50 6.55
CA MET A 98 -14.89 4.23 5.88
C MET A 98 -15.98 3.85 4.88
N ASN A 99 -17.26 4.03 5.22
CA ASN A 99 -18.37 3.85 4.28
C ASN A 99 -18.23 4.77 3.06
N ARG A 100 -17.99 6.07 3.29
CA ARG A 100 -17.78 7.04 2.21
C ARG A 100 -16.56 6.71 1.33
N LEU A 101 -15.50 6.18 1.92
CA LEU A 101 -14.30 5.76 1.17
C LEU A 101 -14.58 4.53 0.32
N ALA A 102 -15.30 3.53 0.86
CA ALA A 102 -15.65 2.30 0.15
C ALA A 102 -16.71 2.52 -0.94
N ASP A 103 -17.60 3.49 -0.77
CA ASP A 103 -18.65 3.86 -1.74
C ASP A 103 -18.21 5.00 -2.69
N SER A 104 -16.93 5.40 -2.65
CA SER A 104 -16.42 6.50 -3.47
C SER A 104 -16.43 6.14 -4.95
N ALA A 105 -17.05 6.99 -5.78
CA ALA A 105 -17.13 6.86 -7.24
C ALA A 105 -15.78 6.70 -7.96
N ILE A 106 -14.66 7.10 -7.33
CA ILE A 106 -13.30 6.82 -7.81
C ILE A 106 -13.10 5.33 -8.09
N LEU A 107 -13.74 4.45 -7.31
CA LEU A 107 -13.64 3.02 -7.52
C LEU A 107 -14.36 2.57 -8.80
N ASP A 108 -15.40 3.28 -9.25
CA ASP A 108 -16.14 3.00 -10.48
C ASP A 108 -15.46 3.60 -11.71
N ASP A 109 -14.90 4.80 -11.61
CA ASP A 109 -14.13 5.44 -12.68
C ASP A 109 -12.83 4.68 -13.01
N CYS A 110 -12.27 3.97 -12.03
CA CYS A 110 -11.06 3.17 -12.21
C CYS A 110 -11.32 1.79 -12.84
N ALA A 111 -12.56 1.45 -13.23
CA ALA A 111 -12.90 0.15 -13.83
C ALA A 111 -12.01 -0.21 -15.03
N SER A 112 -11.79 0.72 -15.95
CA SER A 112 -10.93 0.52 -17.13
C SER A 112 -9.44 0.33 -16.79
N VAL A 113 -8.98 0.88 -15.66
CA VAL A 113 -7.61 0.72 -15.15
C VAL A 113 -7.45 -0.64 -14.46
N PHE A 114 -8.53 -1.16 -13.87
CA PHE A 114 -8.56 -2.50 -13.31
C PHE A 114 -8.65 -3.58 -14.39
N ASP A 115 -9.30 -3.32 -15.52
CA ASP A 115 -9.36 -4.26 -16.66
C ASP A 115 -7.99 -4.49 -17.33
N ALA A 116 -7.03 -3.58 -17.14
CA ALA A 116 -5.64 -3.77 -17.58
C ALA A 116 -4.88 -4.82 -16.74
N PHE A 117 -5.46 -5.29 -15.64
CA PHE A 117 -5.00 -6.45 -14.89
C PHE A 117 -5.87 -7.65 -15.24
N ASP A 118 -5.30 -8.63 -15.94
CA ASP A 118 -6.01 -9.89 -16.18
C ASP A 118 -6.17 -10.67 -14.87
N GLU A 119 -7.38 -10.61 -14.32
CA GLU A 119 -7.73 -11.20 -13.03
C GLU A 119 -7.72 -12.71 -13.06
N THR A 120 -7.97 -13.31 -14.22
CA THR A 120 -8.02 -14.77 -14.38
C THR A 120 -6.63 -15.39 -14.28
N LEU A 121 -5.59 -14.64 -14.64
CA LEU A 121 -4.19 -15.02 -14.53
C LEU A 121 -3.60 -14.81 -13.12
N MET A 122 -4.17 -13.91 -12.31
CA MET A 122 -3.61 -13.54 -11.00
C MET A 122 -4.42 -14.05 -9.80
N PHE A 123 -5.75 -14.07 -9.91
CA PHE A 123 -6.70 -14.27 -8.81
C PHE A 123 -7.63 -15.48 -8.98
N SER A 124 -7.34 -16.37 -9.92
CA SER A 124 -8.07 -17.64 -10.08
C SER A 124 -7.87 -18.55 -8.87
N ASP A 125 -8.93 -19.28 -8.48
CA ASP A 125 -8.91 -20.26 -7.38
C ASP A 125 -8.21 -21.58 -7.75
N ASP A 126 -7.52 -21.62 -8.90
CA ASP A 126 -6.76 -22.76 -9.37
C ASP A 126 -5.53 -23.06 -8.48
N ILE A 127 -4.97 -24.25 -8.66
CA ILE A 127 -3.77 -24.76 -7.98
C ILE A 127 -2.61 -23.74 -8.05
N GLN A 128 -2.51 -22.99 -9.15
CA GLN A 128 -1.53 -21.92 -9.34
C GLN A 128 -1.76 -20.74 -8.37
N GLY A 129 -3.00 -20.32 -8.13
CA GLY A 129 -3.36 -19.29 -7.15
C GLY A 129 -3.01 -19.68 -5.70
N HIS A 130 -3.09 -20.96 -5.36
CA HIS A 130 -2.67 -21.46 -4.03
C HIS A 130 -1.14 -21.48 -3.85
N ALA A 131 -0.39 -21.92 -4.86
CA ALA A 131 1.08 -21.84 -4.85
C ALA A 131 1.55 -20.38 -4.79
N LEU A 132 0.84 -19.50 -5.50
CA LEU A 132 1.07 -18.06 -5.53
C LEU A 132 0.90 -17.41 -4.15
N LYS A 133 -0.20 -17.68 -3.44
CA LYS A 133 -0.43 -17.20 -2.05
C LYS A 133 0.72 -17.59 -1.11
N LYS A 134 1.23 -18.82 -1.23
CA LYS A 134 2.35 -19.32 -0.41
C LYS A 134 3.68 -18.62 -0.75
N ASN A 135 3.94 -18.38 -2.04
CA ASN A 135 5.13 -17.67 -2.49
C ASN A 135 5.16 -16.21 -2.02
N PHE A 136 4.04 -15.48 -2.12
CA PHE A 136 3.95 -14.12 -1.60
C PHE A 136 4.24 -14.05 -0.10
N LYS A 137 3.60 -14.91 0.71
CA LYS A 137 3.83 -14.96 2.15
C LYS A 137 5.30 -15.21 2.50
N GLY A 138 5.95 -16.14 1.79
CA GLY A 138 7.37 -16.43 1.97
C GLY A 138 8.28 -15.23 1.67
N VAL A 139 8.04 -14.55 0.55
CA VAL A 139 8.83 -13.37 0.17
C VAL A 139 8.62 -12.22 1.15
N PHE A 140 7.37 -11.89 1.52
CA PHE A 140 7.10 -10.82 2.49
C PHE A 140 7.73 -11.11 3.86
N HIS A 141 7.74 -12.37 4.31
CA HIS A 141 8.43 -12.78 5.53
C HIS A 141 9.95 -12.55 5.43
N ASN A 142 10.56 -12.94 4.33
CA ASN A 142 12.00 -12.74 4.10
C ASN A 142 12.36 -11.26 4.00
N VAL A 143 11.56 -10.46 3.28
CA VAL A 143 11.75 -9.00 3.20
C VAL A 143 11.57 -8.37 4.58
N SER A 144 10.59 -8.81 5.38
CA SER A 144 10.42 -8.31 6.74
C SER A 144 11.65 -8.60 7.62
N LYS A 145 12.28 -9.77 7.49
CA LYS A 145 13.55 -10.09 8.19
C LYS A 145 14.69 -9.17 7.77
N ILE A 146 14.78 -8.84 6.48
CA ILE A 146 15.78 -7.87 5.98
C ILE A 146 15.52 -6.48 6.58
N VAL A 147 14.25 -6.07 6.66
CA VAL A 147 13.86 -4.79 7.27
C VAL A 147 14.22 -4.72 8.75
N ASP A 148 14.31 -5.83 9.47
CA ASP A 148 14.76 -5.85 10.87
C ASP A 148 16.21 -5.35 11.04
N CYS A 149 17.03 -5.49 10.01
CA CYS A 149 18.42 -5.03 9.99
C CYS A 149 18.58 -3.52 9.71
N VAL A 150 17.50 -2.81 9.39
CA VAL A 150 17.54 -1.36 9.11
C VAL A 150 17.74 -0.59 10.42
N GLN A 151 18.86 0.13 10.53
CA GLN A 151 19.26 0.89 11.73
C GLN A 151 18.34 2.09 12.02
N CYS A 152 17.89 2.76 10.96
CA CYS A 152 16.95 3.87 11.07
C CYS A 152 15.59 3.38 11.59
N GLN A 153 15.26 3.75 12.84
CA GLN A 153 14.04 3.29 13.51
C GLN A 153 12.76 3.72 12.78
N GLN A 154 12.71 4.97 12.31
CA GLN A 154 11.58 5.47 11.53
C GLN A 154 11.46 4.72 10.19
N CYS A 155 12.57 4.52 9.49
CA CYS A 155 12.60 3.80 8.22
C CYS A 155 12.11 2.35 8.40
N ARG A 156 12.60 1.67 9.44
CA ARG A 156 12.16 0.31 9.81
C ARG A 156 10.67 0.25 10.11
N LEU A 157 10.16 1.18 10.92
CA LEU A 157 8.72 1.27 11.23
C LEU A 157 7.88 1.46 9.97
N HIS A 158 8.24 2.44 9.14
CA HIS A 158 7.51 2.75 7.91
C HIS A 158 7.57 1.63 6.88
N ALA A 159 8.71 0.93 6.77
CA ALA A 159 8.86 -0.23 5.91
C ALA A 159 7.97 -1.39 6.38
N LYS A 160 8.00 -1.75 7.68
CA LYS A 160 7.13 -2.80 8.24
C LYS A 160 5.65 -2.49 8.07
N LEU A 161 5.25 -1.26 8.41
CA LEU A 161 3.87 -0.82 8.24
C LEU A 161 3.43 -0.89 6.77
N SER A 162 4.33 -0.56 5.84
CA SER A 162 4.02 -0.65 4.42
C SER A 162 3.88 -2.09 3.94
N LEU A 163 4.81 -2.98 4.32
CA LEU A 163 4.71 -4.40 4.02
C LEU A 163 3.42 -5.02 4.57
N LEU A 164 3.03 -4.64 5.79
CA LEU A 164 1.78 -5.10 6.40
C LEU A 164 0.56 -4.62 5.59
N GLY A 165 0.53 -3.36 5.16
CA GLY A 165 -0.57 -2.81 4.36
C GLY A 165 -0.67 -3.44 2.96
N TYR A 166 0.46 -3.69 2.28
CA TYR A 166 0.45 -4.45 1.02
C TYR A 166 0.03 -5.90 1.25
N GLY A 167 0.45 -6.54 2.34
CA GLY A 167 0.00 -7.89 2.71
C GLY A 167 -1.50 -7.96 2.90
N ALA A 168 -2.09 -6.98 3.60
CA ALA A 168 -3.54 -6.85 3.77
C ALA A 168 -4.26 -6.66 2.42
N ALA A 169 -3.71 -5.81 1.53
CA ALA A 169 -4.24 -5.62 0.19
C ALA A 169 -4.27 -6.93 -0.61
N LEU A 170 -3.17 -7.69 -0.59
CA LEU A 170 -3.09 -8.98 -1.26
C LEU A 170 -4.05 -10.00 -0.63
N LYS A 171 -4.24 -10.01 0.70
CA LYS A 171 -5.26 -10.86 1.34
C LYS A 171 -6.67 -10.55 0.84
N MET A 172 -7.04 -9.27 0.75
CA MET A 172 -8.34 -8.87 0.17
C MET A 172 -8.45 -9.24 -1.31
N LEU A 173 -7.35 -9.25 -2.05
CA LEU A 173 -7.36 -9.65 -3.46
C LEU A 173 -7.40 -11.17 -3.69
N PHE A 174 -6.83 -11.96 -2.78
CA PHE A 174 -6.64 -13.40 -3.00
C PHE A 174 -7.54 -14.29 -2.16
N LEU A 175 -8.06 -13.81 -1.04
CA LEU A 175 -8.94 -14.60 -0.20
C LEU A 175 -10.40 -14.37 -0.63
N PRO A 176 -11.25 -15.40 -0.47
CA PRO A 176 -12.68 -15.23 -0.62
C PRO A 176 -13.21 -14.41 0.58
N GLU A 177 -14.31 -13.68 0.37
CA GLU A 177 -14.79 -12.67 1.33
C GLU A 177 -15.10 -13.26 2.71
N GLU A 178 -15.55 -14.51 2.76
CA GLU A 178 -15.91 -15.21 4.00
C GLU A 178 -14.71 -15.42 4.93
N LYS A 179 -13.49 -15.32 4.40
CA LYS A 179 -12.25 -15.51 5.18
C LYS A 179 -11.64 -14.20 5.66
N TYR A 180 -12.19 -13.03 5.30
CA TYR A 180 -11.56 -11.75 5.65
C TYR A 180 -11.53 -11.51 7.15
N GLU A 181 -12.60 -11.82 7.89
CA GLU A 181 -12.67 -11.63 9.34
C GLU A 181 -11.61 -12.44 10.10
N GLU A 182 -11.37 -13.68 9.68
CA GLU A 182 -10.37 -14.55 10.30
C GLU A 182 -8.94 -14.22 9.86
N ALA A 183 -8.77 -13.77 8.62
CA ALA A 183 -7.46 -13.63 8.00
C ALA A 183 -6.85 -12.22 8.14
N ILE A 184 -7.66 -11.17 8.33
CA ILE A 184 -7.20 -9.78 8.33
C ILE A 184 -7.35 -9.18 9.73
N SER A 185 -6.20 -8.90 10.37
CA SER A 185 -6.16 -8.31 11.70
C SER A 185 -6.44 -6.80 11.70
N ARG A 186 -6.78 -6.24 12.87
CA ARG A 186 -6.93 -4.78 13.05
C ARG A 186 -5.72 -3.98 12.57
N ASN A 187 -4.52 -4.46 12.88
CA ASN A 187 -3.28 -3.80 12.48
C ASN A 187 -3.12 -3.80 10.95
N GLU A 188 -3.60 -4.84 10.27
CA GLU A 188 -3.60 -4.93 8.82
C GLU A 188 -4.59 -3.96 8.17
N VAL A 189 -5.79 -3.80 8.75
CA VAL A 189 -6.76 -2.79 8.30
C VAL A 189 -6.18 -1.38 8.42
N VAL A 190 -5.61 -1.05 9.59
CA VAL A 190 -4.97 0.26 9.82
C VAL A 190 -3.79 0.47 8.87
N ALA A 191 -2.94 -0.55 8.70
CA ALA A 191 -1.80 -0.48 7.79
C ALA A 191 -2.24 -0.28 6.34
N PHE A 192 -3.27 -0.99 5.89
CA PHE A 192 -3.82 -0.89 4.54
C PHE A 192 -4.27 0.54 4.23
N ILE A 193 -5.15 1.11 5.07
CA ILE A 193 -5.65 2.47 4.88
C ILE A 193 -4.51 3.49 4.96
N GLY A 194 -3.58 3.31 5.89
CA GLY A 194 -2.40 4.15 6.03
C GLY A 194 -1.49 4.12 4.81
N VAL A 195 -1.28 2.95 4.20
CA VAL A 195 -0.47 2.79 2.98
C VAL A 195 -1.17 3.40 1.78
N LEU A 196 -2.47 3.15 1.62
CA LEU A 196 -3.26 3.74 0.54
C LEU A 196 -3.18 5.28 0.57
N ALA A 197 -3.37 5.88 1.74
CA ALA A 197 -3.24 7.32 1.92
C ALA A 197 -1.80 7.81 1.62
N LYS A 198 -0.79 7.10 2.12
CA LYS A 198 0.63 7.44 1.86
C LYS A 198 0.94 7.43 0.38
N VAL A 199 0.66 6.34 -0.34
CA VAL A 199 0.96 6.22 -1.78
C VAL A 199 0.24 7.31 -2.56
N ARG A 200 -1.04 7.58 -2.26
CA ARG A 200 -1.79 8.72 -2.83
C ARG A 200 -1.04 10.05 -2.67
N THR A 201 -0.55 10.35 -1.46
CA THR A 201 0.18 11.61 -1.19
C THR A 201 1.57 11.70 -1.83
N ARG A 202 2.15 10.57 -2.29
CA ARG A 202 3.45 10.55 -2.99
C ARG A 202 3.30 10.75 -4.50
N MET A 203 2.16 10.41 -5.06
CA MET A 203 1.87 10.73 -6.47
C MET A 203 1.47 12.19 -6.69
N ARG A 204 1.18 12.94 -5.61
CA ARG A 204 0.84 14.36 -5.62
C ARG A 204 2.02 15.23 -5.18
#